data_AF-A0A521M1S4-F1
#
_entry.id   AF-A0A521M1S4-F1
#
_cell.length_a   1.000
_cell.length_b   1.000
_cell.length_c   1.000
_cell.angle_alpha   90.00
_cell.angle_beta   90.00
_cell.angle_gamma   90.00
#
_symmetry.space_group_name_H-M   'P 1'
#
loop_
_entity.id
_entity.type
_entity.pdbx_description
1 polymer ?
#
loop_
_entity_poly.entity_id
_entity_poly.type
_entity_poly.pdbx_seq_one_letter_code
_entity_poly.pdbx_strand_id
1 'polypeptide(L)'
;MQAGARGSGSRPQGRGRGFSGCRLVRRGELPMKRRDLLLGPAVIPGLLIGRAVLAAPADEQRLVEAMARWAELRSSGDARGAAAKTAEAQGLIAKLRPDLAGPPPASRAVVFDYVLELAARRQPAARPKLEAAFLRLQVEDTRAALHAIKQALEHYRMDRGDYPGGGAKALATALTDPRNPYVQLPAGSVSAAGELVDGWGRPLHYVRGADGGAVVYSYGPNGRDDGGGADDIAPPR
;
A
#
# COMPACT_ATOMS: atom_id res chain seq x y z
N MET A 1 -50.11 36.84 24.18
CA MET A 1 -50.11 36.44 25.61
C MET A 1 -48.95 35.47 25.82
N GLN A 2 -48.07 35.80 26.79
CA GLN A 2 -47.02 34.99 27.47
C GLN A 2 -45.86 34.46 26.60
N ALA A 3 -44.56 34.81 26.75
CA ALA A 3 -43.63 35.09 27.87
C ALA A 3 -42.89 33.85 28.43
N GLY A 4 -41.55 33.96 28.56
CA GLY A 4 -40.69 33.15 29.45
C GLY A 4 -39.46 32.53 28.75
N ALA A 5 -38.25 33.10 28.79
CA ALA A 5 -37.24 33.15 29.87
C ALA A 5 -36.24 31.96 29.83
N ARG A 6 -34.98 32.20 29.43
CA ARG A 6 -33.74 32.32 30.26
C ARG A 6 -33.24 31.03 30.93
N GLY A 7 -31.94 30.73 30.74
CA GLY A 7 -31.22 29.70 31.49
C GLY A 7 -29.72 29.68 31.21
N SER A 8 -28.99 30.67 31.72
CA SER A 8 -27.52 30.70 31.84
C SER A 8 -27.02 29.72 32.90
N GLY A 9 -25.94 28.98 32.63
CA GLY A 9 -25.28 28.11 33.61
C GLY A 9 -23.77 28.11 33.45
N SER A 10 -23.11 29.01 34.17
CA SER A 10 -21.65 29.08 34.41
C SER A 10 -21.28 28.37 35.72
N ARG A 11 -20.11 27.71 35.79
CA ARG A 11 -19.31 27.34 36.99
C ARG A 11 -18.13 26.41 36.59
N PRO A 12 -17.08 26.22 37.42
CA PRO A 12 -16.12 27.21 37.92
C PRO A 12 -14.65 26.77 37.78
N GLN A 13 -13.74 27.69 38.13
CA GLN A 13 -12.29 27.52 38.25
C GLN A 13 -11.90 26.58 39.40
N GLY A 14 -10.81 25.81 39.21
CA GLY A 14 -10.08 25.11 40.27
C GLY A 14 -8.57 25.31 40.13
N ARG A 15 -7.97 25.89 41.17
CA ARG A 15 -6.54 26.24 41.36
C ARG A 15 -5.76 25.09 42.01
N GLY A 16 -4.44 25.04 41.79
CA GLY A 16 -3.45 24.40 42.67
C GLY A 16 -2.09 24.30 41.97
N ARG A 17 -1.16 25.25 42.15
CA ARG A 17 -0.02 25.21 43.12
C ARG A 17 0.68 23.84 43.10
N GLY A 18 1.93 23.66 42.68
CA GLY A 18 3.12 24.48 42.89
C GLY A 18 3.99 23.79 43.96
N PHE A 19 5.13 23.21 43.57
CA PHE A 19 6.21 22.87 44.50
C PHE A 19 7.58 22.94 43.80
N SER A 20 8.35 23.94 44.22
CA SER A 20 9.79 24.08 44.05
C SER A 20 10.55 23.05 44.89
N GLY A 21 11.76 22.69 44.48
CA GLY A 21 12.68 21.97 45.34
C GLY A 21 14.03 21.63 44.71
N CYS A 22 14.87 22.64 44.49
CA CYS A 22 16.32 22.46 44.34
C CYS A 22 16.91 21.79 45.60
N ARG A 23 17.78 20.79 45.43
CA ARG A 23 18.87 20.54 46.39
C ARG A 23 20.08 19.91 45.70
N LEU A 24 21.03 20.79 45.37
CA LEU A 24 22.46 20.51 45.24
C LEU A 24 22.97 19.94 46.58
N VAL A 25 23.89 18.96 46.59
CA VAL A 25 25.04 18.85 47.54
C VAL A 25 25.85 17.56 47.33
N ARG A 26 27.15 17.81 47.09
CA ARG A 26 28.38 17.08 47.48
C ARG A 26 28.84 15.76 46.83
N ARG A 27 29.98 15.92 46.16
CA ARG A 27 31.16 15.03 46.12
C ARG A 27 31.51 14.42 47.49
N GLY A 28 31.86 13.15 47.48
CA GLY A 28 32.64 12.45 48.51
C GLY A 28 33.25 11.19 47.89
N GLU A 29 34.58 11.10 47.93
CA GLU A 29 35.42 10.03 47.36
C GLU A 29 35.50 8.78 48.25
N LEU A 30 35.56 7.60 47.58
CA LEU A 30 36.32 6.35 47.91
C LEU A 30 36.01 5.59 49.23
N PRO A 31 36.41 4.30 49.42
CA PRO A 31 37.19 3.39 48.56
C PRO A 31 36.60 1.97 48.36
N MET A 32 37.27 1.21 47.47
CA MET A 32 37.11 -0.22 47.20
C MET A 32 37.09 -1.12 48.44
N LYS A 33 36.19 -2.10 48.44
CA LYS A 33 36.37 -3.39 49.13
C LYS A 33 35.99 -4.54 48.20
N ARG A 34 37.01 -5.31 47.80
CA ARG A 34 36.90 -6.67 47.29
C ARG A 34 36.18 -7.54 48.33
N ARG A 35 35.13 -8.25 47.92
CA ARG A 35 34.77 -9.57 48.48
C ARG A 35 34.16 -10.42 47.37
N ASP A 36 34.88 -11.51 47.08
CA ASP A 36 34.40 -12.70 46.43
C ASP A 36 33.08 -13.16 47.03
N LEU A 37 32.09 -13.46 46.19
CA LEU A 37 30.93 -14.27 46.55
C LEU A 37 30.41 -15.00 45.31
N LEU A 38 30.95 -16.21 45.15
CA LEU A 38 30.27 -17.46 44.81
C LEU A 38 29.41 -17.52 43.53
N LEU A 39 29.92 -18.36 42.61
CA LEU A 39 29.14 -19.15 41.65
C LEU A 39 27.87 -19.73 42.30
N GLY A 40 26.72 -19.43 41.68
CA GLY A 40 25.53 -20.27 41.74
C GLY A 40 24.97 -20.40 40.33
N PRO A 41 24.79 -21.61 39.77
CA PRO A 41 24.11 -21.76 38.50
C PRO A 41 22.62 -21.46 38.69
N ALA A 42 22.17 -20.30 38.22
CA ALA A 42 20.75 -20.01 38.09
C ALA A 42 20.18 -20.88 36.95
N VAL A 43 19.61 -22.01 37.32
CA VAL A 43 18.67 -22.76 36.50
C VAL A 43 17.45 -21.85 36.30
N ILE A 44 17.29 -21.30 35.09
CA ILE A 44 16.07 -20.59 34.69
C ILE A 44 15.11 -21.65 34.13
N PRO A 45 14.01 -21.99 34.82
CA PRO A 45 13.01 -22.89 34.30
C PRO A 45 11.99 -22.10 33.47
N GLY A 46 11.72 -22.58 32.26
CA GLY A 46 10.45 -22.32 31.59
C GLY A 46 10.34 -20.99 30.84
N LEU A 47 11.17 -20.79 29.82
CA LEU A 47 10.71 -20.04 28.66
C LEU A 47 10.24 -21.04 27.60
N LEU A 48 8.97 -21.43 27.69
CA LEU A 48 8.22 -21.94 26.56
C LEU A 48 8.14 -20.81 25.54
N ILE A 49 9.21 -20.63 24.76
CA ILE A 49 9.13 -19.91 23.49
C ILE A 49 8.16 -20.75 22.66
N GLY A 50 6.95 -20.23 22.52
CA GLY A 50 5.92 -20.77 21.67
C GLY A 50 6.54 -21.12 20.32
N ARG A 51 6.21 -22.31 19.86
CA ARG A 51 6.67 -22.96 18.64
C ARG A 51 6.08 -22.29 17.39
N ALA A 52 6.24 -20.98 17.29
CA ALA A 52 6.01 -20.18 16.09
C ALA A 52 7.36 -19.64 15.63
N VAL A 53 7.57 -19.51 14.32
CA VAL A 53 8.74 -18.84 13.71
C VAL A 53 10.01 -19.70 13.50
N LEU A 54 9.90 -20.91 12.94
CA LEU A 54 11.05 -21.54 12.24
C LEU A 54 10.66 -22.31 10.95
N ALA A 55 9.49 -22.05 10.38
CA ALA A 55 9.13 -22.50 9.02
C ALA A 55 9.48 -21.46 7.93
N ALA A 56 9.99 -20.28 8.32
CA ALA A 56 10.10 -19.10 7.46
C ALA A 56 11.14 -19.13 6.31
N PRO A 57 12.25 -19.89 6.30
CA PRO A 57 13.23 -19.75 5.22
C PRO A 57 12.85 -20.46 3.92
N ALA A 58 12.16 -21.61 3.97
CA ALA A 58 11.87 -22.40 2.76
C ALA A 58 10.73 -21.81 1.93
N ASP A 59 9.66 -21.34 2.58
CA ASP A 59 8.52 -20.76 1.86
C ASP A 59 8.87 -19.39 1.23
N GLU A 60 9.67 -18.57 1.90
CA GLU A 60 10.17 -17.31 1.33
C GLU A 60 11.04 -17.56 0.10
N GLN A 61 11.95 -18.54 0.16
CA GLN A 61 12.77 -18.93 -0.99
C GLN A 61 11.92 -19.43 -2.15
N ARG A 62 10.93 -20.29 -1.87
CA ARG A 62 9.97 -20.78 -2.87
C ARG A 62 9.16 -19.65 -3.50
N LEU A 63 8.80 -18.62 -2.73
CA LEU A 63 8.08 -17.46 -3.27
C LEU A 63 8.95 -16.70 -4.25
N VAL A 64 10.20 -16.41 -3.88
CA VAL A 64 11.15 -15.71 -4.77
C VAL A 64 11.42 -16.52 -6.04
N GLU A 65 11.63 -17.83 -5.91
CA GLU A 65 11.83 -18.73 -7.06
C GLU A 65 10.58 -18.81 -7.95
N ALA A 66 9.40 -18.93 -7.37
CA ALA A 66 8.14 -18.95 -8.10
C ALA A 66 7.95 -17.65 -8.90
N MET A 67 8.27 -16.50 -8.30
CA MET A 67 8.16 -15.20 -8.96
C MET A 67 9.25 -14.98 -10.02
N ALA A 68 10.48 -15.45 -9.78
CA ALA A 68 11.55 -15.39 -10.78
C ALA A 68 11.20 -16.26 -12.00
N ARG A 69 10.64 -17.44 -11.75
CA ARG A 69 10.16 -18.34 -12.81
C ARG A 69 8.94 -17.77 -13.52
N TRP A 70 8.03 -17.13 -12.80
CA TRP A 70 6.92 -16.39 -13.41
C TRP A 70 7.42 -15.32 -14.38
N ALA A 71 8.44 -14.54 -14.00
CA ALA A 71 9.01 -13.50 -14.85
C ALA A 71 9.62 -14.08 -16.14
N GLU A 72 10.29 -15.23 -16.05
CA GLU A 72 10.79 -15.99 -17.21
C GLU A 72 9.68 -16.41 -18.15
N LEU A 73 8.66 -17.09 -17.61
CA LEU A 73 7.56 -17.65 -18.39
C LEU A 73 6.76 -16.56 -19.10
N ARG A 74 6.55 -15.41 -18.44
CA ARG A 74 5.94 -14.25 -19.07
C ARG A 74 6.80 -13.71 -20.22
N SER A 75 8.12 -13.62 -20.02
CA SER A 75 9.04 -13.15 -21.06
C SER A 75 9.15 -14.10 -22.26
N SER A 76 8.92 -15.41 -22.06
CA SER A 76 8.90 -16.40 -23.14
C SER A 76 7.52 -16.58 -23.79
N GLY A 77 6.48 -15.89 -23.32
CA GLY A 77 5.11 -16.02 -23.82
C GLY A 77 4.34 -17.24 -23.29
N ASP A 78 4.86 -17.98 -22.30
CA ASP A 78 4.13 -19.10 -21.69
C ASP A 78 3.12 -18.61 -20.65
N ALA A 79 1.95 -18.21 -21.14
CA ALA A 79 0.86 -17.70 -20.31
C ALA A 79 0.35 -18.74 -19.29
N ARG A 80 0.30 -20.02 -19.65
CA ARG A 80 -0.21 -21.08 -18.77
C ARG A 80 0.76 -21.35 -17.63
N GLY A 81 2.04 -21.45 -17.93
CA GLY A 81 3.09 -21.58 -16.92
C GLY A 81 3.14 -20.37 -15.98
N ALA A 82 3.04 -19.15 -16.53
CA ALA A 82 2.98 -17.93 -15.73
C ALA A 82 1.75 -17.90 -14.81
N ALA A 83 0.57 -18.31 -15.30
CA ALA A 83 -0.64 -18.42 -14.47
C ALA A 83 -0.46 -19.41 -13.31
N ALA A 84 0.12 -20.59 -13.57
CA ALA A 84 0.39 -21.58 -12.54
C ALA A 84 1.34 -21.04 -11.46
N LYS A 85 2.40 -20.31 -11.85
CA LYS A 85 3.32 -19.69 -10.89
C LYS A 85 2.72 -18.52 -10.13
N THR A 86 1.77 -17.81 -10.74
CA THR A 86 0.98 -16.78 -10.04
C THR A 86 0.13 -17.41 -8.93
N ALA A 87 -0.54 -18.53 -9.20
CA ALA A 87 -1.33 -19.24 -8.20
C ALA A 87 -0.47 -19.80 -7.05
N GLU A 88 0.71 -20.36 -7.37
CA GLU A 88 1.68 -20.79 -6.34
C GLU A 88 2.13 -19.62 -5.47
N ALA A 89 2.49 -18.49 -6.08
CA ALA A 89 2.89 -17.28 -5.37
C ALA A 89 1.76 -16.74 -4.47
N GLN A 90 0.51 -16.72 -4.94
CA GLN A 90 -0.64 -16.31 -4.14
C GLN A 90 -0.83 -17.20 -2.90
N GLY A 91 -0.70 -18.52 -3.04
CA GLY A 91 -0.77 -19.44 -1.91
C GLY A 91 0.35 -19.23 -0.88
N LEU A 92 1.58 -18.97 -1.36
CA LEU A 92 2.72 -18.65 -0.51
C LEU A 92 2.56 -17.30 0.19
N ILE A 93 2.07 -16.27 -0.50
CA ILE A 93 1.78 -14.95 0.09
C ILE A 93 0.69 -15.08 1.15
N ALA A 94 -0.41 -15.80 0.90
CA ALA A 94 -1.45 -16.00 1.89
C ALA A 94 -0.94 -16.71 3.17
N LYS A 95 0.05 -17.59 3.02
CA LYS A 95 0.70 -18.28 4.14
C LYS A 95 1.69 -17.39 4.90
N LEU A 96 2.52 -16.63 4.18
CA LEU A 96 3.60 -15.81 4.76
C LEU A 96 3.11 -14.46 5.29
N ARG A 97 2.14 -13.86 4.59
CA ARG A 97 1.60 -12.52 4.80
C ARG A 97 0.09 -12.52 4.60
N PRO A 98 -0.66 -13.13 5.53
CA PRO A 98 -2.13 -13.19 5.44
C PRO A 98 -2.77 -11.79 5.42
N ASP A 99 -2.09 -10.78 5.98
CA ASP A 99 -2.50 -9.38 5.92
C ASP A 99 -2.50 -8.82 4.49
N LEU A 100 -1.67 -9.34 3.59
CA LEU A 100 -1.65 -8.94 2.18
C LEU A 100 -2.70 -9.66 1.33
N ALA A 101 -3.14 -10.84 1.78
CA ALA A 101 -4.12 -11.68 1.08
C ALA A 101 -5.56 -11.52 1.63
N GLY A 102 -5.74 -10.88 2.78
CA GLY A 102 -7.03 -10.67 3.42
C GLY A 102 -7.89 -9.61 2.72
N PRO A 103 -9.20 -9.52 3.03
CA PRO A 103 -10.08 -8.50 2.49
C PRO A 103 -10.00 -7.17 3.27
N PRO A 104 -9.86 -6.00 2.61
CA PRO A 104 -9.62 -5.84 1.18
C PRO A 104 -8.19 -6.27 0.81
N PRO A 105 -7.99 -6.92 -0.35
CA PRO A 105 -6.67 -7.35 -0.77
C PRO A 105 -5.72 -6.15 -0.85
N ALA A 106 -4.48 -6.35 -0.41
CA ALA A 106 -3.46 -5.33 -0.57
C ALA A 106 -3.30 -4.98 -2.05
N SER A 107 -2.93 -3.74 -2.33
CA SER A 107 -2.66 -3.34 -3.71
C SER A 107 -1.52 -4.17 -4.29
N ARG A 108 -1.54 -4.35 -5.61
CA ARG A 108 -0.51 -5.11 -6.31
C ARG A 108 0.89 -4.54 -6.08
N ALA A 109 1.00 -3.22 -5.98
CA ALA A 109 2.24 -2.52 -5.64
C ALA A 109 2.81 -2.98 -4.29
N VAL A 110 1.99 -3.06 -3.24
CA VAL A 110 2.42 -3.53 -1.91
C VAL A 110 2.91 -4.98 -1.97
N VAL A 111 2.25 -5.84 -2.76
CA VAL A 111 2.69 -7.23 -2.95
C VAL A 111 4.04 -7.28 -3.68
N PHE A 112 4.24 -6.45 -4.69
CA PHE A 112 5.52 -6.38 -5.41
C PHE A 112 6.65 -5.89 -4.52
N ASP A 113 6.44 -4.84 -3.73
CA ASP A 113 7.43 -4.34 -2.78
C ASP A 113 7.88 -5.45 -1.82
N TYR A 114 6.93 -6.21 -1.28
CA TYR A 114 7.23 -7.36 -0.42
C TYR A 114 8.08 -8.43 -1.12
N VAL A 115 7.74 -8.78 -2.37
CA VAL A 115 8.51 -9.78 -3.14
C VAL A 115 9.92 -9.26 -3.45
N LEU A 116 10.08 -7.97 -3.77
CA LEU A 116 11.38 -7.37 -4.03
C LEU A 116 12.25 -7.31 -2.77
N GLU A 117 11.66 -6.98 -1.63
CA GLU A 117 12.34 -7.00 -0.33
C GLU A 117 12.81 -8.43 0.03
N LEU A 118 11.96 -9.44 -0.22
CA LEU A 118 12.35 -10.84 -0.07
C LEU A 118 13.47 -11.25 -1.02
N ALA A 119 13.37 -10.88 -2.30
CA ALA A 119 14.40 -11.17 -3.28
C ALA A 119 15.75 -10.53 -2.88
N ALA A 120 15.74 -9.29 -2.39
CA ALA A 120 16.94 -8.62 -1.89
C ALA A 120 17.63 -9.38 -0.75
N ARG A 121 16.87 -10.04 0.13
CA ARG A 121 17.42 -10.80 1.26
C ARG A 121 17.78 -12.24 0.92
N ARG A 122 16.99 -12.91 0.06
CA ARG A 122 17.08 -14.35 -0.18
C ARG A 122 17.80 -14.70 -1.48
N GLN A 123 17.58 -13.94 -2.54
CA GLN A 123 18.18 -14.17 -3.85
C GLN A 123 18.46 -12.84 -4.58
N PRO A 124 19.50 -12.09 -4.17
CA PRO A 124 19.78 -10.75 -4.71
C PRO A 124 19.91 -10.73 -6.23
N ALA A 125 20.43 -11.82 -6.82
CA ALA A 125 20.56 -11.97 -8.27
C ALA A 125 19.22 -12.02 -9.02
N ALA A 126 18.11 -12.41 -8.38
CA ALA A 126 16.78 -12.45 -8.99
C ALA A 126 16.09 -11.07 -9.00
N ARG A 127 16.47 -10.18 -8.08
CA ARG A 127 15.86 -8.87 -7.89
C ARG A 127 15.76 -8.02 -9.17
N PRO A 128 16.83 -7.75 -9.94
CA PRO A 128 16.73 -6.89 -11.12
C PRO A 128 15.77 -7.45 -12.18
N LYS A 129 15.70 -8.78 -12.31
CA LYS A 129 14.79 -9.47 -13.23
C LYS A 129 13.32 -9.31 -12.80
N LEU A 130 13.07 -9.43 -11.50
CA LEU A 130 11.74 -9.20 -10.91
C LEU A 130 11.31 -7.74 -11.05
N GLU A 131 12.20 -6.79 -10.75
CA GLU A 131 11.94 -5.35 -10.93
C GLU A 131 11.54 -5.03 -12.36
N ALA A 132 12.30 -5.53 -13.35
CA ALA A 132 11.98 -5.33 -14.76
C ALA A 132 10.64 -5.97 -15.16
N ALA A 133 10.33 -7.15 -14.64
CA ALA A 133 9.07 -7.83 -14.92
C ALA A 133 7.86 -7.11 -14.30
N PHE A 134 7.98 -6.65 -13.06
CA PHE A 134 6.96 -5.87 -12.37
C PHE A 134 6.74 -4.52 -13.03
N LEU A 135 7.80 -3.85 -13.46
CA LEU A 135 7.69 -2.58 -14.18
C LEU A 135 6.88 -2.73 -15.47
N ARG A 136 7.20 -3.74 -16.30
CA ARG A 136 6.46 -4.00 -17.55
C ARG A 136 4.98 -4.26 -17.29
N LEU A 137 4.69 -5.10 -16.30
CA LEU A 137 3.34 -5.44 -15.92
C LEU A 137 2.55 -4.22 -15.40
N GLN A 138 3.16 -3.37 -14.58
CA GLN A 138 2.50 -2.16 -14.08
C GLN A 138 2.18 -1.18 -15.21
N VAL A 139 3.06 -1.04 -16.19
CA VAL A 139 2.80 -0.24 -17.40
C VAL A 139 1.66 -0.84 -18.24
N GLU A 140 1.68 -2.16 -18.46
CA GLU A 140 0.64 -2.89 -19.20
C GLU A 140 -0.74 -2.74 -18.52
N ASP A 141 -0.80 -3.01 -17.21
CA ASP A 141 -2.01 -2.89 -16.39
C ASP A 141 -2.55 -1.45 -16.41
N THR A 142 -1.66 -0.45 -16.27
CA THR A 142 -2.05 0.97 -16.30
C THR A 142 -2.62 1.36 -17.66
N ARG A 143 -2.00 0.93 -18.76
CA ARG A 143 -2.50 1.19 -20.12
C ARG A 143 -3.86 0.54 -20.35
N ALA A 144 -4.04 -0.71 -19.93
CA ALA A 144 -5.31 -1.42 -20.04
C ALA A 144 -6.40 -0.74 -19.22
N ALA A 145 -6.10 -0.34 -17.98
CA ALA A 145 -7.03 0.38 -17.12
C ALA A 145 -7.43 1.74 -17.72
N LEU A 146 -6.47 2.54 -18.18
CA LEU A 146 -6.73 3.83 -18.82
C LEU A 146 -7.60 3.69 -20.07
N HIS A 147 -7.35 2.67 -20.89
CA HIS A 147 -8.19 2.38 -22.05
C HIS A 147 -9.63 2.06 -21.65
N ALA A 148 -9.83 1.18 -20.66
CA ALA A 148 -11.15 0.82 -20.16
C ALA A 148 -11.88 2.02 -19.55
N ILE A 149 -11.18 2.85 -18.76
CA ILE A 149 -11.71 4.07 -18.16
C ILE A 149 -12.12 5.08 -19.23
N LYS A 150 -11.32 5.25 -20.30
CA LYS A 150 -11.66 6.14 -21.40
C LYS A 150 -12.96 5.72 -22.10
N GLN A 151 -13.13 4.42 -22.37
CA GLN A 151 -14.36 3.90 -22.95
C GLN A 151 -15.56 4.12 -22.01
N ALA A 152 -15.37 3.86 -20.72
CA ALA A 152 -16.39 4.07 -19.70
C ALA A 152 -16.79 5.55 -19.55
N LEU A 153 -15.84 6.47 -19.68
CA LEU A 153 -16.09 7.92 -19.69
C LEU A 153 -16.96 8.34 -20.87
N GLU A 154 -16.70 7.82 -22.08
CA GLU A 154 -17.55 8.10 -23.24
C GLU A 154 -18.97 7.57 -23.04
N HIS A 155 -19.13 6.35 -22.52
CA HIS A 155 -20.44 5.79 -22.21
C HIS A 155 -21.17 6.62 -21.14
N TYR A 156 -20.47 7.03 -20.08
CA TYR A 156 -21.02 7.92 -19.06
C TYR A 156 -21.52 9.23 -19.68
N ARG A 157 -20.73 9.84 -20.57
CA ARG A 157 -21.12 11.08 -21.26
C ARG A 157 -22.34 10.86 -22.17
N MET A 158 -22.43 9.74 -22.88
CA MET A 158 -23.59 9.42 -23.71
C MET A 158 -24.87 9.30 -22.87
N ASP A 159 -24.78 8.69 -21.68
CA ASP A 159 -25.92 8.49 -20.79
C ASP A 159 -26.32 9.74 -19.99
N ARG A 160 -25.34 10.52 -19.54
CA ARG A 160 -25.53 11.64 -18.61
C ARG A 160 -25.46 13.02 -19.27
N GLY A 161 -25.09 13.07 -20.55
CA GLY A 161 -24.93 14.28 -21.35
C GLY A 161 -23.61 15.04 -21.11
N ASP A 162 -22.84 14.69 -20.08
CA ASP A 162 -21.60 15.35 -19.71
C ASP A 162 -20.65 14.38 -18.97
N TYR A 163 -19.37 14.72 -18.90
CA TYR A 163 -18.38 13.96 -18.13
C TYR A 163 -18.56 14.15 -16.62
N PRO A 164 -18.07 13.20 -15.78
CA PRO A 164 -18.06 13.36 -14.33
C PRO A 164 -17.34 14.64 -13.90
N GLY A 165 -17.72 15.17 -12.74
CA GLY A 165 -17.01 16.28 -12.11
C GLY A 165 -15.52 15.98 -11.90
N GLY A 166 -14.67 17.01 -11.91
CA GLY A 166 -13.22 16.86 -11.84
C GLY A 166 -12.70 16.13 -10.60
N GLY A 167 -11.50 15.55 -10.72
CA GLY A 167 -10.81 14.81 -9.65
C GLY A 167 -11.00 13.29 -9.66
N ALA A 168 -9.99 12.59 -9.11
CA ALA A 168 -9.89 11.12 -9.14
C ALA A 168 -11.04 10.41 -8.40
N LYS A 169 -11.49 10.96 -7.27
CA LYS A 169 -12.58 10.39 -6.46
C LYS A 169 -13.95 10.50 -7.14
N ALA A 170 -14.21 11.62 -7.80
CA ALA A 170 -15.45 11.84 -8.54
C ALA A 170 -15.52 10.90 -9.75
N LEU A 171 -14.39 10.74 -10.47
CA LEU A 171 -14.23 9.75 -11.54
C LEU A 171 -14.52 8.32 -11.04
N ALA A 172 -13.88 7.91 -9.95
CA ALA A 172 -14.07 6.57 -9.37
C ALA A 172 -15.56 6.32 -9.02
N THR A 173 -16.16 7.25 -8.27
CA THR A 173 -17.57 7.14 -7.85
C THR A 173 -18.51 7.02 -9.05
N ALA A 174 -18.26 7.77 -10.12
CA ALA A 174 -19.10 7.78 -11.32
C ALA A 174 -18.98 6.48 -12.13
N LEU A 175 -17.78 5.89 -12.22
CA LEU A 175 -17.53 4.76 -13.10
C LEU A 175 -17.65 3.39 -12.43
N THR A 176 -17.42 3.31 -11.12
CA THR A 176 -17.43 2.05 -10.37
C THR A 176 -18.62 1.93 -9.41
N ASP A 177 -19.73 2.60 -9.69
CA ASP A 177 -20.96 2.47 -8.89
C ASP A 177 -21.36 0.98 -8.81
N PRO A 178 -21.50 0.38 -7.61
CA PRO A 178 -21.87 -1.02 -7.46
C PRO A 178 -23.21 -1.40 -8.10
N ARG A 179 -24.13 -0.43 -8.27
CA ARG A 179 -25.46 -0.66 -8.82
C ARG A 179 -25.47 -0.67 -10.34
N ASN A 180 -24.61 0.13 -10.97
CA ASN A 180 -24.52 0.23 -12.42
C ASN A 180 -23.09 0.65 -12.84
N PRO A 181 -22.12 -0.26 -12.78
CA PRO A 181 -20.73 0.08 -13.08
C PRO A 181 -20.54 0.28 -14.58
N TYR A 182 -19.94 1.41 -14.96
CA TYR A 182 -19.51 1.67 -16.34
C TYR A 182 -18.22 0.94 -16.70
N VAL A 183 -17.41 0.57 -15.69
CA VAL A 183 -16.17 -0.18 -15.88
C VAL A 183 -16.03 -1.25 -14.81
N GLN A 184 -15.57 -2.44 -15.23
CA GLN A 184 -15.13 -3.49 -14.31
C GLN A 184 -13.61 -3.46 -14.25
N LEU A 185 -13.06 -3.05 -13.12
CA LEU A 185 -11.63 -3.04 -12.88
C LEU A 185 -11.23 -4.20 -11.96
N PRO A 186 -10.00 -4.71 -12.07
CA PRO A 186 -9.48 -5.71 -11.14
C PRO A 186 -9.56 -5.26 -9.68
N ALA A 187 -9.59 -6.23 -8.76
CA ALA A 187 -9.48 -5.94 -7.34
C ALA A 187 -8.17 -5.18 -7.04
N GLY A 188 -8.26 -4.15 -6.19
CA GLY A 188 -7.12 -3.29 -5.85
C GLY A 188 -6.88 -2.12 -6.82
N SER A 189 -7.70 -1.96 -7.87
CA SER A 189 -7.68 -0.77 -8.75
C SER A 189 -8.38 0.46 -8.18
N VAL A 190 -8.98 0.33 -6.99
CA VAL A 190 -9.55 1.44 -6.21
C VAL A 190 -8.82 1.51 -4.87
N SER A 191 -8.32 2.69 -4.53
CA SER A 191 -7.66 2.94 -3.24
C SER A 191 -8.67 2.87 -2.08
N ALA A 192 -8.16 2.75 -0.86
CA ALA A 192 -9.00 2.87 0.35
C ALA A 192 -9.71 4.24 0.44
N ALA A 193 -9.18 5.28 -0.22
CA ALA A 193 -9.80 6.60 -0.29
C ALA A 193 -10.93 6.69 -1.34
N GLY A 194 -11.17 5.62 -2.11
CA GLY A 194 -12.16 5.55 -3.17
C GLY A 194 -11.71 6.21 -4.47
N GLU A 195 -10.41 6.17 -4.78
CA GLU A 195 -9.83 6.75 -6.00
C GLU A 195 -9.34 5.64 -6.92
N LEU A 196 -9.47 5.83 -8.24
CA LEU A 196 -8.85 4.90 -9.18
C LEU A 196 -7.33 5.04 -9.11
N VAL A 197 -6.62 3.92 -9.07
CA VAL A 197 -5.16 3.90 -8.99
C VAL A 197 -4.51 3.27 -10.21
N ASP A 198 -3.28 3.69 -10.51
CA ASP A 198 -2.43 3.08 -11.52
C ASP A 198 -1.74 1.80 -11.02
N GLY A 199 -0.89 1.20 -11.87
CA GLY A 199 -0.14 -0.02 -11.56
C GLY A 199 0.81 0.12 -10.36
N TRP A 200 1.23 1.34 -10.03
CA TRP A 200 2.06 1.66 -8.86
C TRP A 200 1.22 1.96 -7.60
N GLY A 201 -0.11 1.87 -7.70
CA GLY A 201 -1.03 2.16 -6.59
C GLY A 201 -1.20 3.65 -6.31
N ARG A 202 -0.79 4.53 -7.23
CA ARG A 202 -0.94 5.99 -7.11
C ARG A 202 -2.27 6.42 -7.76
N PRO A 203 -2.95 7.45 -7.23
CA PRO A 203 -4.20 7.93 -7.85
C PRO A 203 -3.98 8.36 -9.30
N LEU A 204 -4.93 8.00 -10.17
CA LEU A 204 -4.96 8.50 -11.55
C LEU A 204 -5.32 9.98 -11.59
N HIS A 205 -4.74 10.68 -12.55
CA HIS A 205 -5.04 12.08 -12.79
C HIS A 205 -6.22 12.20 -13.74
N TYR A 206 -7.20 13.01 -13.36
CA TYR A 206 -8.40 13.25 -14.14
C TYR A 206 -8.63 14.76 -14.28
N VAL A 207 -8.58 15.23 -15.53
CA VAL A 207 -8.75 16.63 -15.88
C VAL A 207 -9.90 16.74 -16.86
N ARG A 208 -10.86 17.60 -16.52
CA ARG A 208 -11.92 18.02 -17.45
C ARG A 208 -11.47 19.28 -18.18
N GLY A 209 -11.42 19.21 -19.50
CA GLY A 209 -11.07 20.33 -20.36
C GLY A 209 -12.18 21.36 -20.44
N ALA A 210 -11.80 22.62 -20.66
CA ALA A 210 -12.75 23.72 -20.86
C ALA A 210 -13.53 23.59 -22.19
N ASP A 211 -13.00 22.81 -23.12
CA ASP A 211 -13.60 22.43 -24.40
C ASP A 211 -14.70 21.35 -24.26
N GLY A 212 -14.97 20.90 -23.04
CA GLY A 212 -15.90 19.80 -22.78
C GLY A 212 -15.28 18.41 -22.94
N GLY A 213 -13.97 18.32 -23.21
CA GLY A 213 -13.22 17.07 -23.20
C GLY A 213 -12.90 16.60 -21.78
N ALA A 214 -12.44 15.35 -21.67
CA ALA A 214 -11.90 14.83 -20.42
C ALA A 214 -10.72 13.91 -20.68
N VAL A 215 -9.69 14.02 -19.85
CA VAL A 215 -8.46 13.25 -19.97
C VAL A 215 -8.18 12.55 -18.64
N VAL A 216 -7.79 11.28 -18.75
CA VAL A 216 -7.29 10.47 -17.63
C VAL A 216 -5.89 9.97 -17.96
N TYR A 217 -4.96 10.10 -17.01
CA TYR A 217 -3.55 9.76 -17.22
C TYR A 217 -2.84 9.36 -15.91
N SER A 218 -1.63 8.82 -16.03
CA SER A 218 -0.74 8.47 -14.92
C SER A 218 0.65 9.04 -15.19
N TYR A 219 1.34 9.48 -14.13
CA TYR A 219 2.75 9.89 -14.15
C TYR A 219 3.74 8.73 -14.31
N GLY A 220 3.23 7.51 -14.45
CA GLY A 220 4.07 6.38 -14.77
C GLY A 220 5.02 5.97 -13.63
N PRO A 221 6.07 5.20 -13.99
CA PRO A 221 7.07 4.66 -13.08
C PRO A 221 7.67 5.68 -12.11
N ASN A 222 8.10 6.84 -12.61
CA ASN A 222 8.84 7.81 -11.81
C ASN A 222 7.92 8.59 -10.84
N GLY A 223 6.62 8.65 -11.12
CA GLY A 223 5.62 9.35 -10.30
C GLY A 223 5.72 10.86 -10.32
N ARG A 224 6.39 11.41 -11.32
CA ARG A 224 6.60 12.83 -11.56
C ARG A 224 5.90 13.22 -12.84
N ASP A 225 5.25 14.36 -12.81
CA ASP A 225 4.67 14.95 -14.01
C ASP A 225 5.81 15.42 -14.93
N ASP A 226 5.99 14.74 -16.06
CA ASP A 226 6.94 15.13 -17.08
C ASP A 226 6.27 15.94 -18.21
N GLY A 227 5.07 16.49 -17.96
CA GLY A 227 4.34 17.31 -18.91
C GLY A 227 3.93 16.56 -20.17
N GLY A 228 3.68 15.25 -20.03
CA GLY A 228 3.34 14.35 -21.12
C GLY A 228 4.52 13.76 -21.89
N GLY A 229 5.73 13.89 -21.35
CA GLY A 229 6.94 13.27 -21.86
C GLY A 229 7.33 11.97 -21.16
N ALA A 230 8.51 11.46 -21.52
CA ALA A 230 9.22 10.36 -20.85
C ALA A 230 8.37 9.10 -20.60
N ASP A 231 7.93 8.90 -19.36
CA ASP A 231 7.22 7.71 -18.90
C ASP A 231 5.76 7.95 -18.49
N ASP A 232 5.24 9.17 -18.72
CA ASP A 232 3.82 9.49 -18.58
C ASP A 232 2.97 8.59 -19.48
N ILE A 233 1.86 8.08 -18.93
CA ILE A 233 0.96 7.18 -19.64
C ILE A 233 -0.37 7.89 -19.93
N ALA A 234 -0.65 8.01 -21.23
CA ALA A 234 -1.82 8.69 -21.81
C ALA A 234 -1.96 10.18 -21.43
N PRO A 235 -0.87 10.97 -21.48
CA PRO A 235 -0.93 12.37 -21.06
C PRO A 235 -1.87 13.22 -21.92
N PRO A 236 -2.38 14.34 -21.38
CA PRO A 236 -3.10 15.33 -22.17
C PRO A 236 -2.20 15.82 -23.32
N ARG A 237 -2.74 15.81 -24.54
CA ARG A 237 -2.07 16.35 -25.73
C ARG A 237 -2.41 17.82 -25.92
#